data_AF-A0A7C6DNT9-F1
#
_entry.id   AF-A0A7C6DNT9-F1
#
_cell.length_a   1.000
_cell.length_b   1.000
_cell.length_c   1.000
_cell.angle_alpha   90.00
_cell.angle_beta   90.00
_cell.angle_gamma   90.00
#
_symmetry.space_group_name_H-M   'P 1'
#
loop_
_entity.id
_entity.type
_entity.pdbx_description
1 polymer ?
#
loop_
_entity_poly.entity_id
_entity_poly.type
_entity_poly.pdbx_seq_one_letter_code
_entity_poly.pdbx_strand_id
1 'polypeptide(L)'
;MRLGKVRQESVRPPLPAQRRTEYAARARSRTDAETGSRALTPEAQMRVRLLLIALAFAIAVPAPVPVDAAGCQFVLGFRALRDLIPTVVGECLVDEHHNPTNGDGLQETTGIDGKGGLMVWRKADNWTAYTDGYRTWINGPNGLQQRLNSQRFSWEPDAGSYPLAGGAAAPRPVGGLAVGGGAITTDVLTLRGGPNAENPAVGTLPSGIGLRLLGSAPGNWWRVTDGTRVGYVSGAYLAPGETIADPAGFDLDLPLTFHRQMTSVWCDPADIQAWAEYVLGRSLGDDTAVQRSIWDWELAHNAGYTVEQWNASPYAMASAANQWMPGRGYNHFVYDDPASATRTVAWLLANPSYREPSIAVIWTGSHYILVRGVRATADPYKDPTAKLLGLYVMDPNKGRPSWLGEDRYIPMSEWLGTHFTPISYLTPGNGVPGDVWQNRYVMIQRDWSADGPTLAGRRNATPESYGAGR
;
A
#
# COMPACT_ATOMS: atom_id res chain seq x y z
N MET A 1 50.09 -2.73 -51.40
CA MET A 1 49.73 -1.49 -52.13
C MET A 1 48.31 -1.64 -52.67
N ARG A 2 47.31 -1.15 -51.94
CA ARG A 2 45.94 -0.87 -52.39
C ARG A 2 45.31 0.05 -51.35
N LEU A 3 45.14 1.31 -51.72
CA LEU A 3 44.52 2.38 -50.93
C LEU A 3 42.99 2.23 -51.01
N GLY A 4 42.34 1.99 -49.88
CA GLY A 4 40.88 2.03 -49.73
C GLY A 4 40.43 3.39 -49.22
N LYS A 5 39.49 4.03 -49.94
CA LYS A 5 38.91 5.35 -49.69
C LYS A 5 38.33 5.49 -48.27
N VAL A 6 38.76 6.52 -47.56
CA VAL A 6 38.11 7.05 -46.34
C VAL A 6 36.87 7.84 -46.76
N ARG A 7 35.69 7.49 -46.20
CA ARG A 7 34.49 8.34 -46.26
C ARG A 7 34.69 9.50 -45.28
N GLN A 8 34.60 10.72 -45.77
CA GLN A 8 34.45 11.92 -44.94
C GLN A 8 33.04 11.91 -44.33
N GLU A 9 32.94 11.86 -43.00
CA GLU A 9 31.74 12.23 -42.26
C GLU A 9 31.68 13.76 -42.15
N SER A 10 30.55 14.35 -42.53
CA SER A 10 30.33 15.79 -42.44
C SER A 10 30.08 16.19 -40.99
N VAL A 11 31.03 16.92 -40.42
CA VAL A 11 30.88 17.61 -39.15
C VAL A 11 29.85 18.72 -39.33
N ARG A 12 28.70 18.62 -38.64
CA ARG A 12 27.73 19.73 -38.56
C ARG A 12 28.28 20.81 -37.62
N PRO A 13 28.25 22.10 -38.00
CA PRO A 13 28.69 23.19 -37.13
C PRO A 13 27.72 23.41 -35.96
N PRO A 14 28.18 23.97 -34.84
CA PRO A 14 27.34 24.27 -33.69
C PRO A 14 26.33 25.39 -34.02
N LEU A 15 25.11 25.25 -33.50
CA LEU A 15 24.05 26.25 -33.63
C LEU A 15 24.39 27.54 -32.85
N PRO A 16 24.12 28.73 -33.41
CA PRO A 16 24.48 30.00 -32.79
C PRO A 16 23.59 30.37 -31.59
N ALA A 17 24.22 31.01 -30.60
CA ALA A 17 23.66 31.47 -29.34
C ALA A 17 22.77 32.73 -29.49
N GLN A 18 21.65 32.64 -30.19
CA GLN A 18 20.59 33.66 -30.17
C GLN A 18 19.22 33.03 -30.36
N ARG A 19 18.70 32.42 -29.28
CA ARG A 19 17.26 32.16 -29.05
C ARG A 19 17.03 31.82 -27.57
N ARG A 20 17.44 32.74 -26.69
CA ARG A 20 17.29 32.64 -25.22
C ARG A 20 16.42 33.76 -24.61
N THR A 21 15.68 34.52 -25.40
CA THR A 21 14.97 35.73 -24.90
C THR A 21 13.55 35.92 -25.45
N GLU A 22 12.76 34.86 -25.61
CA GLU A 22 11.32 35.02 -25.96
C GLU A 22 10.32 34.29 -25.04
N TYR A 23 10.76 33.59 -23.99
CA TYR A 23 9.85 33.03 -22.98
C TYR A 23 9.82 33.78 -21.63
N ALA A 24 10.50 34.94 -21.54
CA ALA A 24 10.55 35.79 -20.34
C ALA A 24 9.68 37.06 -20.41
N ALA A 25 8.75 37.15 -21.37
CA ALA A 25 7.91 38.33 -21.61
C ALA A 25 6.40 38.08 -21.42
N ARG A 26 5.99 37.05 -20.68
CA ARG A 26 4.59 36.81 -20.31
C ARG A 26 4.31 36.61 -18.81
N ALA A 27 5.29 36.93 -17.97
CA ALA A 27 5.18 36.85 -16.50
C ALA A 27 5.44 38.19 -15.79
N ARG A 28 5.30 39.32 -16.49
CA ARG A 28 5.38 40.67 -15.91
C ARG A 28 4.20 41.52 -16.38
N SER A 29 3.01 41.21 -15.85
CA SER A 29 1.85 42.13 -15.90
C SER A 29 0.82 41.87 -14.80
N ARG A 30 1.24 41.43 -13.61
CA ARG A 30 0.35 41.31 -12.43
C ARG A 30 1.12 41.43 -11.11
N THR A 31 1.76 42.57 -10.92
CA THR A 31 2.03 43.13 -9.59
C THR A 31 2.09 44.63 -9.80
N ASP A 32 1.32 45.35 -8.99
CA ASP A 32 1.21 46.82 -8.86
C ASP A 32 -0.15 47.37 -9.30
N ALA A 33 -1.12 47.31 -8.37
CA ALA A 33 -2.26 48.21 -8.32
C ALA A 33 -2.76 48.30 -6.87
N GLU A 34 -2.08 49.17 -6.14
CA GLU A 34 -2.49 50.02 -5.02
C GLU A 34 -3.93 49.88 -4.48
N THR A 35 -3.96 49.70 -3.15
CA THR A 35 -4.99 50.15 -2.22
C THR A 35 -5.57 51.53 -2.55
N GLY A 36 -6.87 51.58 -2.84
CA GLY A 36 -7.64 52.81 -2.98
C GLY A 36 -9.12 52.59 -2.64
N SER A 37 -9.49 52.83 -1.39
CA SER A 37 -10.90 52.96 -0.97
C SER A 37 -11.51 54.18 -1.65
N ARG A 38 -12.46 53.97 -2.57
CA ARG A 38 -13.31 55.02 -3.13
C ARG A 38 -14.73 54.83 -2.60
N ALA A 39 -15.16 55.79 -1.78
CA ALA A 39 -16.54 55.94 -1.35
C ALA A 39 -17.47 56.16 -2.55
N LEU A 40 -18.57 55.42 -2.61
CA LEU A 40 -19.61 55.55 -3.63
C LEU A 40 -20.48 56.79 -3.36
N THR A 41 -20.84 57.51 -4.42
CA THR A 41 -21.63 58.74 -4.36
C THR A 41 -23.11 58.48 -4.06
N PRO A 42 -23.85 59.47 -3.49
CA PRO A 42 -25.22 59.29 -2.98
C PRO A 42 -26.26 58.85 -4.03
N GLU A 43 -26.00 59.06 -5.32
CA GLU A 43 -26.92 58.73 -6.40
C GLU A 43 -26.90 57.24 -6.80
N ALA A 44 -25.84 56.49 -6.44
CA ALA A 44 -25.74 55.05 -6.69
C ALA A 44 -26.54 54.20 -5.68
N GLN A 45 -26.88 54.76 -4.51
CA GLN A 45 -27.62 54.04 -3.47
C GLN A 45 -29.15 54.03 -3.67
N MET A 46 -29.68 54.88 -4.56
CA MET A 46 -31.14 54.98 -4.78
C MET A 46 -31.66 54.07 -5.91
N ARG A 47 -30.80 53.59 -6.82
CA ARG A 47 -31.18 52.62 -7.87
C ARG A 47 -31.12 51.15 -7.40
N VAL A 48 -30.46 50.85 -6.29
CA VAL A 48 -30.41 49.51 -5.69
C VAL A 48 -31.63 49.22 -4.79
N ARG A 49 -32.28 50.26 -4.24
CA ARG A 49 -33.47 50.10 -3.38
C ARG A 49 -34.79 49.96 -4.12
N LEU A 50 -34.88 50.35 -5.40
CA LEU A 50 -36.08 50.19 -6.23
C LEU A 50 -36.13 48.87 -7.02
N LEU A 51 -35.02 48.14 -7.12
CA LEU A 51 -34.97 46.78 -7.67
C LEU A 51 -35.31 45.69 -6.63
N LEU A 52 -35.44 46.03 -5.35
CA LEU A 52 -35.77 45.10 -4.26
C LEU A 52 -37.25 45.11 -3.84
N ILE A 53 -38.10 45.95 -4.44
CA ILE A 53 -39.54 46.00 -4.14
C ILE A 53 -40.40 45.46 -5.32
N ALA A 54 -39.81 45.29 -6.51
CA ALA A 54 -40.49 44.72 -7.69
C ALA A 54 -40.26 43.20 -7.89
N LEU A 55 -39.65 42.51 -6.91
CA LEU A 55 -39.53 41.04 -6.87
C LEU A 55 -40.23 40.49 -5.61
N ALA A 56 -41.39 41.05 -5.26
CA ALA A 56 -42.19 40.62 -4.10
C ALA A 56 -43.60 40.13 -4.47
N PHE A 57 -43.90 39.95 -5.75
CA PHE A 57 -45.17 39.36 -6.21
C PHE A 57 -44.91 38.39 -7.37
N ALA A 58 -44.36 37.22 -7.02
CA ALA A 58 -44.36 36.06 -7.89
C ALA A 58 -44.79 34.85 -7.05
N ILE A 59 -46.08 34.54 -7.17
CA ILE A 59 -46.70 33.20 -7.08
C ILE A 59 -46.03 32.29 -6.05
N ALA A 60 -46.60 32.22 -4.85
CA ALA A 60 -46.39 31.12 -3.93
C ALA A 60 -46.89 29.83 -4.60
N VAL A 61 -46.03 29.22 -5.41
CA VAL A 61 -46.08 27.77 -5.63
C VAL A 61 -45.83 27.20 -4.24
N PRO A 62 -46.75 26.40 -3.66
CA PRO A 62 -46.41 25.69 -2.45
C PRO A 62 -45.15 24.91 -2.81
N ALA A 63 -44.03 25.21 -2.15
CA ALA A 63 -42.92 24.28 -2.15
C ALA A 63 -43.54 22.93 -1.84
N PRO A 64 -43.19 21.84 -2.56
CA PRO A 64 -43.61 20.54 -2.12
C PRO A 64 -43.16 20.47 -0.67
N VAL A 65 -44.13 20.48 0.24
CA VAL A 65 -43.94 19.95 1.59
C VAL A 65 -43.21 18.65 1.31
N PRO A 66 -42.03 18.38 1.89
CA PRO A 66 -41.51 17.03 1.81
C PRO A 66 -42.68 16.18 2.27
N VAL A 67 -43.27 15.45 1.32
CA VAL A 67 -44.19 14.40 1.63
C VAL A 67 -43.25 13.52 2.42
N ASP A 68 -43.38 13.56 3.74
CA ASP A 68 -42.76 12.59 4.61
C ASP A 68 -43.12 11.28 3.91
N ALA A 69 -42.13 10.65 3.27
CA ALA A 69 -42.35 9.32 2.80
C ALA A 69 -42.91 8.65 4.04
N ALA A 70 -44.05 7.97 3.92
CA ALA A 70 -44.35 6.93 4.88
C ALA A 70 -43.25 5.88 4.67
N GLY A 71 -42.03 6.23 5.10
CA GLY A 71 -40.90 5.38 5.23
C GLY A 71 -41.35 4.40 6.28
N CYS A 72 -41.09 3.14 5.99
CA CYS A 72 -41.28 2.10 6.97
C CYS A 72 -40.67 2.49 8.31
N GLN A 73 -41.14 1.85 9.37
CA GLN A 73 -40.59 2.08 10.69
C GLN A 73 -40.13 0.76 11.28
N PHE A 74 -38.99 0.81 11.98
CA PHE A 74 -38.68 -0.23 12.94
C PHE A 74 -39.62 -0.02 14.14
N VAL A 75 -40.43 -1.04 14.45
CA VAL A 75 -41.35 -1.03 15.59
C VAL A 75 -40.95 -2.12 16.59
N LEU A 76 -41.41 -1.98 17.84
CA LEU A 76 -41.27 -2.99 18.90
C LEU A 76 -39.85 -3.58 19.00
N GLY A 77 -39.70 -4.89 18.80
CA GLY A 77 -38.44 -5.61 18.94
C GLY A 77 -37.39 -5.24 17.88
N PHE A 78 -37.80 -4.84 16.68
CA PHE A 78 -36.87 -4.37 15.65
C PHE A 78 -36.36 -2.97 15.94
N ARG A 79 -37.19 -2.11 16.53
CA ARG A 79 -36.72 -0.82 17.06
C ARG A 79 -35.69 -1.02 18.17
N ALA A 80 -36.02 -1.87 19.13
CA ALA A 80 -35.11 -2.17 20.23
C ALA A 80 -33.77 -2.74 19.74
N LEU A 81 -33.79 -3.62 18.74
CA LEU A 81 -32.56 -4.15 18.15
C LEU A 81 -31.79 -3.08 17.36
N ARG A 82 -32.47 -2.26 16.55
CA ARG A 82 -31.86 -1.12 15.83
C ARG A 82 -31.15 -0.17 16.79
N ASP A 83 -31.77 0.15 17.92
CA ASP A 83 -31.21 1.04 18.94
C ASP A 83 -29.95 0.45 19.61
N LEU A 84 -29.85 -0.88 19.69
CA LEU A 84 -28.64 -1.57 20.20
C LEU A 84 -27.51 -1.64 19.17
N ILE A 85 -27.82 -1.65 17.87
CA ILE A 85 -26.83 -1.71 16.77
C ILE A 85 -27.07 -0.62 15.68
N PRO A 86 -27.03 0.67 16.07
CA PRO A 86 -27.39 1.77 15.17
C PRO A 86 -26.39 1.98 14.03
N THR A 87 -25.20 1.41 14.10
CA THR A 87 -24.17 1.52 13.07
C THR A 87 -24.11 0.33 12.12
N VAL A 88 -25.06 -0.62 12.20
CA VAL A 88 -25.02 -1.87 11.43
C VAL A 88 -26.24 -2.02 10.50
N VAL A 89 -27.44 -1.79 11.03
CA VAL A 89 -28.71 -2.15 10.37
C VAL A 89 -29.01 -1.30 9.13
N GLY A 90 -28.67 -0.01 9.15
CA GLY A 90 -29.10 0.94 8.12
C GLY A 90 -30.57 1.34 8.27
N GLU A 91 -31.17 1.80 7.18
CA GLU A 91 -32.57 2.22 7.13
C GLU A 91 -33.46 1.05 6.72
N CYS A 92 -34.73 1.06 7.11
CA CYS A 92 -35.66 0.03 6.65
C CYS A 92 -36.02 0.26 5.16
N LEU A 93 -36.40 -0.82 4.48
CA LEU A 93 -36.87 -0.78 3.09
C LEU A 93 -38.39 -1.04 2.97
N VAL A 94 -38.96 -1.79 3.91
CA VAL A 94 -40.38 -2.13 3.99
C VAL A 94 -40.83 -2.21 5.44
N ASP A 95 -42.14 -2.20 5.69
CA ASP A 95 -42.68 -2.53 7.03
C ASP A 95 -42.48 -4.00 7.38
N GLU A 96 -42.47 -4.31 8.68
CA GLU A 96 -42.41 -5.70 9.15
C GLU A 96 -43.56 -6.52 8.52
N HIS A 97 -43.19 -7.66 7.93
CA HIS A 97 -44.13 -8.62 7.35
C HIS A 97 -43.83 -10.02 7.87
N HIS A 98 -44.80 -10.93 7.76
CA HIS A 98 -44.63 -12.29 8.25
C HIS A 98 -44.31 -13.26 7.12
N ASN A 99 -43.31 -14.11 7.35
CA ASN A 99 -43.00 -15.23 6.49
C ASN A 99 -44.16 -16.23 6.49
N PRO A 100 -44.78 -16.54 5.34
CA PRO A 100 -45.96 -17.40 5.27
C PRO A 100 -45.68 -18.87 5.61
N THR A 101 -44.42 -19.31 5.57
CA THR A 101 -44.03 -20.71 5.82
C THR A 101 -43.82 -21.02 7.30
N ASN A 102 -43.19 -20.12 8.04
CA ASN A 102 -42.83 -20.36 9.46
C ASN A 102 -43.41 -19.32 10.43
N GLY A 103 -43.98 -18.22 9.92
CA GLY A 103 -44.62 -17.17 10.71
C GLY A 103 -43.66 -16.17 11.36
N ASP A 104 -42.36 -16.23 11.06
CA ASP A 104 -41.37 -15.27 11.54
C ASP A 104 -41.67 -13.86 11.00
N GLY A 105 -41.43 -12.84 11.81
CA GLY A 105 -41.46 -11.45 11.39
C GLY A 105 -40.16 -11.12 10.65
N LEU A 106 -40.26 -10.45 9.52
CA LEU A 106 -39.15 -10.10 8.63
C LEU A 106 -39.23 -8.62 8.29
N GLN A 107 -38.09 -7.95 8.23
CA GLN A 107 -38.02 -6.58 7.70
C GLN A 107 -36.67 -6.34 7.00
N GLU A 108 -36.73 -6.11 5.70
CA GLU A 108 -35.58 -5.79 4.87
C GLU A 108 -35.07 -4.37 5.16
N THR A 109 -33.76 -4.21 5.10
CA THR A 109 -33.03 -2.98 5.44
C THR A 109 -31.95 -2.71 4.42
N THR A 110 -31.44 -1.48 4.36
CA THR A 110 -30.35 -1.11 3.46
C THR A 110 -29.02 -1.78 3.83
N GLY A 111 -28.83 -2.14 5.10
CA GLY A 111 -27.49 -2.36 5.66
C GLY A 111 -26.67 -1.07 5.67
N ILE A 112 -25.66 -0.96 6.55
CA ILE A 112 -24.83 0.25 6.62
C ILE A 112 -23.94 0.46 5.39
N ASP A 113 -23.58 -0.61 4.69
CA ASP A 113 -22.76 -0.59 3.47
C ASP A 113 -23.60 -0.62 2.18
N GLY A 114 -24.93 -0.53 2.29
CA GLY A 114 -25.86 -0.52 1.17
C GLY A 114 -26.03 -1.88 0.49
N LYS A 115 -25.49 -2.98 1.03
CA LYS A 115 -25.62 -4.33 0.43
C LYS A 115 -26.89 -5.07 0.84
N GLY A 116 -27.74 -4.43 1.64
CA GLY A 116 -28.94 -5.02 2.20
C GLY A 116 -28.69 -5.73 3.53
N GLY A 117 -29.75 -5.92 4.29
CA GLY A 117 -29.77 -6.72 5.51
C GLY A 117 -31.19 -7.06 5.92
N LEU A 118 -31.34 -8.01 6.84
CA LEU A 118 -32.63 -8.54 7.23
C LEU A 118 -32.77 -8.56 8.75
N MET A 119 -33.77 -7.85 9.26
CA MET A 119 -34.29 -8.04 10.61
C MET A 119 -35.21 -9.26 10.62
N VAL A 120 -35.10 -10.07 11.67
CA VAL A 120 -35.86 -11.31 11.85
C VAL A 120 -36.35 -11.40 13.29
N TRP A 121 -37.66 -11.52 13.50
CA TRP A 121 -38.25 -11.92 14.76
C TRP A 121 -38.67 -13.37 14.61
N ARG A 122 -38.03 -14.24 15.38
CA ARG A 122 -38.30 -15.68 15.32
C ARG A 122 -39.49 -16.02 16.19
N LYS A 123 -40.54 -16.55 15.59
CA LYS A 123 -41.73 -16.97 16.33
C LYS A 123 -41.45 -18.12 17.29
N ALA A 124 -40.47 -18.97 16.96
CA ALA A 124 -40.15 -20.18 17.71
C ALA A 124 -39.58 -19.91 19.11
N ASP A 125 -38.84 -18.82 19.27
CA ASP A 125 -38.12 -18.49 20.51
C ASP A 125 -38.27 -17.03 20.96
N ASN A 126 -39.06 -16.24 20.21
CA ASN A 126 -39.39 -14.84 20.49
C ASN A 126 -38.16 -13.91 20.53
N TRP A 127 -37.08 -14.25 19.82
CA TRP A 127 -35.89 -13.41 19.72
C TRP A 127 -35.86 -12.59 18.44
N THR A 128 -35.33 -11.36 18.56
CA THR A 128 -35.01 -10.52 17.40
C THR A 128 -33.55 -10.65 17.01
N ALA A 129 -33.31 -10.70 15.71
CA ALA A 129 -31.99 -10.76 15.12
C ALA A 129 -31.89 -9.86 13.88
N TYR A 130 -30.67 -9.46 13.55
CA TYR A 130 -30.31 -8.81 12.30
C TYR A 130 -29.23 -9.63 11.62
N THR A 131 -29.31 -9.81 10.30
CA THR A 131 -28.22 -10.39 9.50
C THR A 131 -27.89 -9.53 8.29
N ASP A 132 -26.59 -9.40 8.02
CA ASP A 132 -26.03 -8.81 6.80
C ASP A 132 -25.79 -9.87 5.70
N GLY A 133 -26.31 -11.09 5.89
CA GLY A 133 -26.07 -12.26 5.04
C GLY A 133 -24.82 -13.08 5.41
N TYR A 134 -23.90 -12.55 6.22
CA TYR A 134 -22.68 -13.22 6.68
C TYR A 134 -22.67 -13.48 8.19
N ARG A 135 -23.04 -12.47 8.98
CA ARG A 135 -23.12 -12.47 10.45
C ARG A 135 -24.55 -12.24 10.91
N THR A 136 -24.85 -12.71 12.11
CA THR A 136 -26.10 -12.47 12.82
C THR A 136 -25.80 -11.76 14.14
N TRP A 137 -26.51 -10.66 14.41
CA TRP A 137 -26.62 -10.04 15.72
C TRP A 137 -27.98 -10.43 16.30
N ILE A 138 -28.01 -11.11 17.43
CA ILE A 138 -29.22 -11.64 18.03
C ILE A 138 -29.36 -11.14 19.46
N ASN A 139 -30.54 -10.62 19.81
CA ASN A 139 -30.87 -10.22 21.17
C ASN A 139 -31.55 -11.38 21.90
N GLY A 140 -30.72 -12.27 22.45
CA GLY A 140 -31.14 -13.53 23.08
C GLY A 140 -31.10 -13.47 24.62
N PRO A 141 -31.03 -14.63 25.30
CA PRO A 141 -31.12 -14.73 26.75
C PRO A 141 -29.96 -14.06 27.50
N ASN A 142 -28.82 -13.85 26.84
CA ASN A 142 -27.67 -13.13 27.41
C ASN A 142 -27.51 -11.72 26.83
N GLY A 143 -28.60 -11.13 26.35
CA GLY A 143 -28.60 -9.83 25.67
C GLY A 143 -28.12 -9.92 24.22
N LEU A 144 -27.65 -8.79 23.68
CA LEU A 144 -27.14 -8.72 22.31
C LEU A 144 -25.83 -9.50 22.17
N GLN A 145 -25.85 -10.54 21.34
CA GLN A 145 -24.68 -11.34 21.00
C GLN A 145 -24.52 -11.42 19.48
N GLN A 146 -23.28 -11.56 19.01
CA GLN A 146 -22.96 -11.67 17.58
C GLN A 146 -22.35 -13.04 17.27
N ARG A 147 -22.74 -13.64 16.15
CA ARG A 147 -22.17 -14.89 15.61
C ARG A 147 -22.14 -14.89 14.09
N LEU A 148 -21.44 -15.83 13.48
CA LEU A 148 -21.57 -16.08 12.04
C LEU A 148 -22.94 -16.73 11.73
N ASN A 149 -23.43 -16.57 10.50
CA ASN A 149 -24.64 -17.27 10.03
C ASN A 149 -24.47 -18.79 10.00
N SER A 150 -23.21 -19.25 9.84
CA SER A 150 -22.80 -20.65 9.91
C SER A 150 -22.66 -21.21 11.32
N GLN A 151 -22.92 -20.41 12.36
CA GLN A 151 -22.80 -20.83 13.77
C GLN A 151 -24.14 -20.69 14.50
N ARG A 152 -24.25 -21.29 15.70
CA ARG A 152 -25.38 -21.13 16.63
C ARG A 152 -24.91 -21.07 18.06
N PHE A 153 -25.41 -20.18 18.89
CA PHE A 153 -25.14 -20.28 20.32
C PHE A 153 -25.70 -21.59 20.88
N SER A 154 -25.09 -22.13 21.93
CA SER A 154 -25.53 -23.40 22.53
C SER A 154 -26.98 -23.39 23.01
N TRP A 155 -27.56 -22.21 23.22
CA TRP A 155 -28.95 -22.01 23.62
C TRP A 155 -29.92 -21.87 22.44
N GLU A 156 -29.46 -21.82 21.20
CA GLU A 156 -30.36 -21.71 20.05
C GLU A 156 -31.02 -23.07 19.73
N PRO A 157 -32.32 -23.10 19.36
CA PRO A 157 -33.05 -24.34 19.13
C PRO A 157 -32.44 -25.27 18.08
N ASP A 158 -31.81 -24.70 17.04
CA ASP A 158 -31.16 -25.44 15.96
C ASP A 158 -29.65 -25.62 16.17
N ALA A 159 -29.13 -25.37 17.39
CA ALA A 159 -27.70 -25.47 17.69
C ALA A 159 -27.10 -26.85 17.40
N GLY A 160 -27.88 -27.93 17.49
CA GLY A 160 -27.41 -29.28 17.14
C GLY A 160 -27.05 -29.47 15.67
N SER A 161 -27.48 -28.57 14.78
CA SER A 161 -27.26 -28.64 13.33
C SER A 161 -26.11 -27.74 12.85
N TYR A 162 -25.49 -26.95 13.74
CA TYR A 162 -24.48 -25.96 13.40
C TYR A 162 -23.33 -25.92 14.41
N PRO A 163 -22.12 -25.52 14.01
CA PRO A 163 -21.03 -25.19 14.94
C PRO A 163 -21.45 -24.19 16.03
N LEU A 164 -21.03 -24.40 17.28
CA LEU A 164 -21.44 -23.54 18.40
C LEU A 164 -20.73 -22.17 18.39
N ALA A 165 -21.49 -21.07 18.45
CA ALA A 165 -21.01 -19.72 18.70
C ALA A 165 -20.69 -19.55 20.19
N GLY A 166 -19.55 -18.96 20.53
CA GLY A 166 -19.03 -18.95 21.91
C GLY A 166 -18.44 -20.30 22.36
N GLY A 167 -18.74 -21.37 21.63
CA GLY A 167 -17.81 -22.46 21.41
C GLY A 167 -16.64 -21.93 20.61
N ALA A 168 -15.71 -21.28 21.31
CA ALA A 168 -14.34 -21.49 20.91
C ALA A 168 -14.22 -23.01 20.73
N ALA A 169 -13.93 -23.49 19.51
CA ALA A 169 -12.73 -24.31 19.46
C ALA A 169 -11.78 -23.48 20.30
N ALA A 170 -11.48 -23.94 21.52
CA ALA A 170 -10.60 -23.21 22.41
C ALA A 170 -9.52 -22.61 21.52
N PRO A 171 -8.98 -21.39 21.76
CA PRO A 171 -7.63 -21.18 21.27
C PRO A 171 -6.89 -22.42 21.75
N ARG A 172 -6.64 -23.38 20.84
CA ARG A 172 -5.76 -24.48 21.12
C ARG A 172 -4.56 -23.68 21.56
N PRO A 173 -4.05 -23.90 22.79
CA PRO A 173 -2.86 -23.20 23.21
C PRO A 173 -1.92 -23.26 22.01
N VAL A 174 -1.44 -22.09 21.56
CA VAL A 174 -0.49 -21.98 20.46
C VAL A 174 0.69 -22.85 20.89
N GLY A 175 0.62 -24.10 20.46
CA GLY A 175 1.17 -25.26 21.14
C GLY A 175 1.13 -26.33 20.08
N GLY A 176 2.16 -26.28 19.24
CA GLY A 176 2.31 -27.14 18.07
C GLY A 176 2.61 -26.38 16.77
N LEU A 177 2.25 -25.09 16.66
CA LEU A 177 2.77 -24.26 15.57
C LEU A 177 4.19 -23.82 15.93
N ALA A 178 5.13 -24.12 15.05
CA ALA A 178 6.52 -23.72 15.19
C ALA A 178 7.00 -23.18 13.85
N VAL A 179 7.85 -22.15 13.88
CA VAL A 179 8.54 -21.67 12.68
C VAL A 179 9.32 -22.83 12.06
N GLY A 180 9.18 -23.00 10.74
CA GLY A 180 9.72 -24.14 9.99
C GLY A 180 8.81 -25.38 9.96
N GLY A 181 7.76 -25.41 10.80
CA GLY A 181 6.77 -26.48 10.86
C GLY A 181 5.65 -26.38 9.83
N GLY A 182 4.76 -27.38 9.85
CA GLY A 182 3.58 -27.45 9.00
C GLY A 182 2.31 -26.97 9.70
N ALA A 183 1.38 -26.44 8.92
CA ALA A 183 0.05 -26.09 9.38
C ALA A 183 -1.01 -26.48 8.34
N ILE A 184 -2.25 -26.60 8.78
CA ILE A 184 -3.42 -26.74 7.93
C ILE A 184 -4.38 -25.58 8.20
N THR A 185 -4.95 -25.00 7.14
CA THR A 185 -5.99 -23.97 7.29
C THR A 185 -7.28 -24.60 7.81
N THR A 186 -7.92 -23.99 8.80
CA THR A 186 -9.21 -24.48 9.34
C THR A 186 -10.42 -23.76 8.76
N ASP A 187 -10.18 -22.71 7.97
CA ASP A 187 -11.19 -21.91 7.28
C ASP A 187 -10.59 -21.33 5.98
N VAL A 188 -11.42 -20.68 5.17
CA VAL A 188 -10.96 -19.86 4.05
C VAL A 188 -10.28 -18.60 4.60
N LEU A 189 -9.03 -18.36 4.20
CA LEU A 189 -8.22 -17.26 4.70
C LEU A 189 -7.82 -16.30 3.59
N THR A 190 -7.85 -15.00 3.91
CA THR A 190 -7.17 -13.99 3.09
C THR A 190 -5.69 -14.02 3.41
N LEU A 191 -4.87 -14.26 2.38
CA LEU A 191 -3.43 -14.08 2.44
C LEU A 191 -3.12 -12.59 2.30
N ARG A 192 -2.41 -12.01 3.27
CA ARG A 192 -2.13 -10.57 3.38
C ARG A 192 -0.67 -10.24 3.08
N GLY A 193 -0.41 -9.04 2.58
CA GLY A 193 0.92 -8.49 2.35
C GLY A 193 1.64 -7.98 3.61
N GLY A 194 1.15 -8.32 4.80
CA GLY A 194 1.75 -7.96 6.10
C GLY A 194 0.89 -8.44 7.28
N PRO A 195 1.42 -8.41 8.51
CA PRO A 195 0.82 -9.02 9.71
C PRO A 195 -0.33 -8.22 10.34
N ASN A 196 -1.29 -7.74 9.53
CA ASN A 196 -2.56 -7.17 9.99
C ASN A 196 -3.60 -7.14 8.86
N ALA A 197 -4.84 -6.81 9.22
CA ALA A 197 -5.96 -6.76 8.28
C ALA A 197 -5.96 -5.52 7.36
N GLU A 198 -5.19 -4.48 7.69
CA GLU A 198 -5.07 -3.27 6.87
C GLU A 198 -4.16 -3.50 5.66
N ASN A 199 -3.23 -4.47 5.75
CA ASN A 199 -2.36 -4.83 4.64
C ASN A 199 -3.18 -5.35 3.43
N PRO A 200 -2.69 -5.13 2.20
CA PRO A 200 -3.37 -5.58 0.99
C PRO A 200 -3.60 -7.09 0.99
N ALA A 201 -4.74 -7.50 0.45
CA ALA A 201 -4.99 -8.91 0.15
C ALA A 201 -4.17 -9.30 -1.08
N VAL A 202 -3.35 -10.35 -0.95
CA VAL A 202 -2.47 -10.85 -2.02
C VAL A 202 -2.92 -12.23 -2.51
N GLY A 203 -4.00 -12.76 -1.93
CA GLY A 203 -4.65 -13.98 -2.38
C GLY A 203 -5.64 -14.53 -1.36
N THR A 204 -6.24 -15.66 -1.70
CA THR A 204 -7.13 -16.43 -0.83
C THR A 204 -6.63 -17.86 -0.74
N LEU A 205 -6.65 -18.41 0.48
CA LEU A 205 -6.32 -19.79 0.78
C LEU A 205 -7.61 -20.54 1.15
N PRO A 206 -7.94 -21.66 0.49
CA PRO A 206 -9.08 -22.50 0.89
C PRO A 206 -8.90 -23.09 2.29
N SER A 207 -9.99 -23.56 2.89
CA SER A 207 -9.93 -24.39 4.10
C SER A 207 -9.35 -25.78 3.78
N GLY A 208 -8.63 -26.36 4.75
CA GLY A 208 -8.06 -27.70 4.66
C GLY A 208 -6.76 -27.82 3.87
N ILE A 209 -6.11 -26.73 3.47
CA ILE A 209 -4.84 -26.79 2.73
C ILE A 209 -3.64 -26.83 3.67
N GLY A 210 -2.61 -27.59 3.29
CA GLY A 210 -1.33 -27.59 3.99
C GLY A 210 -0.53 -26.31 3.71
N LEU A 211 0.25 -25.89 4.71
CA LEU A 211 1.10 -24.70 4.69
C LEU A 211 2.43 -25.01 5.37
N ARG A 212 3.45 -24.24 5.01
CA ARG A 212 4.70 -24.14 5.77
C ARG A 212 4.74 -22.80 6.50
N LEU A 213 5.06 -22.85 7.79
CA LEU A 213 5.18 -21.67 8.65
C LEU A 213 6.59 -21.08 8.50
N LEU A 214 6.69 -19.86 7.97
CA LEU A 214 7.95 -19.17 7.72
C LEU A 214 8.36 -18.26 8.87
N GLY A 215 7.40 -17.75 9.63
CA GLY A 215 7.65 -16.83 10.74
C GLY A 215 6.38 -16.50 11.52
N SER A 216 6.55 -16.07 12.77
CA SER A 216 5.49 -15.53 13.60
C SER A 216 5.62 -14.01 13.70
N ALA A 217 4.50 -13.30 13.79
CA ALA A 217 4.42 -11.86 13.93
C ALA A 217 3.44 -11.45 15.05
N PRO A 218 3.49 -10.20 15.56
CA PRO A 218 2.58 -9.70 16.58
C PRO A 218 1.10 -9.89 16.21
N GLY A 219 0.22 -9.95 17.22
CA GLY A 219 -1.23 -10.08 16.98
C GLY A 219 -1.67 -11.46 16.48
N ASN A 220 -0.88 -12.51 16.75
CA ASN A 220 -1.12 -13.89 16.29
C ASN A 220 -1.16 -14.01 14.76
N TRP A 221 -0.33 -13.23 14.06
CA TRP A 221 -0.15 -13.36 12.61
C TRP A 221 1.00 -14.32 12.30
N TRP A 222 0.85 -15.09 11.23
CA TRP A 222 1.85 -16.04 10.77
C TRP A 222 2.19 -15.76 9.32
N ARG A 223 3.49 -15.65 9.03
CA ARG A 223 3.99 -15.70 7.68
C ARG A 223 3.98 -17.15 7.23
N VAL A 224 3.34 -17.41 6.10
CA VAL A 224 3.14 -18.76 5.57
C VAL A 224 3.47 -18.82 4.09
N THR A 225 3.74 -20.02 3.62
CA THR A 225 3.71 -20.33 2.19
C THR A 225 2.86 -21.57 1.93
N ASP A 226 2.18 -21.57 0.78
CA ASP A 226 1.51 -22.75 0.21
C ASP A 226 2.38 -23.46 -0.85
N GLY A 227 3.67 -23.09 -0.94
CA GLY A 227 4.62 -23.56 -1.95
C GLY A 227 4.68 -22.69 -3.21
N THR A 228 3.66 -21.86 -3.46
CA THR A 228 3.59 -20.96 -4.63
C THR A 228 3.49 -19.48 -4.25
N ARG A 229 2.78 -19.20 -3.16
CA ARG A 229 2.50 -17.87 -2.63
C ARG A 229 3.10 -17.74 -1.25
N VAL A 230 3.42 -16.51 -0.87
CA VAL A 230 3.88 -16.16 0.48
C VAL A 230 3.12 -14.94 0.95
N GLY A 231 2.74 -14.94 2.21
CA GLY A 231 2.09 -13.81 2.87
C GLY A 231 1.69 -14.15 4.30
N TYR A 232 0.80 -13.35 4.86
CA TYR A 232 0.38 -13.42 6.24
C TYR A 232 -1.05 -13.89 6.40
N VAL A 233 -1.30 -14.74 7.38
CA VAL A 233 -2.64 -15.17 7.80
C VAL A 233 -2.78 -15.12 9.31
N SER A 234 -4.00 -15.03 9.80
CA SER A 234 -4.26 -15.12 11.24
C SER A 234 -4.07 -16.56 11.72
N GLY A 235 -3.25 -16.73 12.75
CA GLY A 235 -2.99 -18.02 13.41
C GLY A 235 -4.22 -18.59 14.13
N ALA A 236 -5.27 -17.79 14.33
CA ALA A 236 -6.54 -18.27 14.89
C ALA A 236 -7.21 -19.33 13.99
N TYR A 237 -6.82 -19.40 12.72
CA TYR A 237 -7.37 -20.32 11.72
C TYR A 237 -6.34 -21.32 11.19
N LEU A 238 -5.30 -21.58 11.98
CA LEU A 238 -4.27 -22.56 11.69
C LEU A 238 -4.31 -23.68 12.74
N ALA A 239 -4.21 -24.92 12.29
CA ALA A 239 -3.93 -26.07 13.15
C ALA A 239 -2.58 -26.70 12.76
N PRO A 240 -1.84 -27.35 13.68
CA PRO A 240 -0.65 -28.10 13.33
C PRO A 240 -0.95 -29.12 12.23
N GLY A 241 -0.07 -29.22 11.25
CA GLY A 241 -0.22 -30.11 10.10
C GLY A 241 1.13 -30.59 9.59
N GLU A 242 1.11 -31.45 8.58
CA GLU A 242 2.34 -31.86 7.91
C GLU A 242 2.97 -30.68 7.19
N THR A 243 4.30 -30.62 7.21
CA THR A 243 5.05 -29.58 6.49
C THR A 243 5.01 -29.89 5.00
N ILE A 244 4.42 -28.98 4.23
CA ILE A 244 4.48 -29.06 2.77
C ILE A 244 5.90 -28.77 2.26
N ALA A 245 6.18 -29.23 1.05
CA ALA A 245 7.40 -28.87 0.34
C ALA A 245 7.44 -27.36 0.05
N ASP A 246 8.60 -26.75 0.26
CA ASP A 246 8.89 -25.36 -0.08
C ASP A 246 10.03 -25.35 -1.11
N PRO A 247 9.83 -24.76 -2.30
CA PRO A 247 10.89 -24.68 -3.31
C PRO A 247 12.05 -23.77 -2.90
N ALA A 248 11.90 -22.94 -1.85
CA ALA A 248 12.97 -22.09 -1.36
C ALA A 248 14.03 -22.93 -0.61
N GLY A 249 15.25 -22.95 -1.14
CA GLY A 249 16.44 -23.42 -0.43
C GLY A 249 17.17 -22.30 0.31
N PHE A 250 16.75 -21.05 0.09
CA PHE A 250 17.23 -19.87 0.79
C PHE A 250 16.10 -18.88 0.97
N ASP A 251 15.92 -18.41 2.20
CA ASP A 251 14.89 -17.45 2.59
C ASP A 251 15.53 -16.47 3.57
N LEU A 252 15.75 -15.24 3.10
CA LEU A 252 16.32 -14.17 3.91
C LEU A 252 15.38 -12.99 3.88
N ASP A 253 15.02 -12.52 5.06
CA ASP A 253 14.29 -11.29 5.23
C ASP A 253 14.92 -10.46 6.34
N LEU A 254 15.42 -9.27 5.99
CA LEU A 254 16.12 -8.43 6.96
C LEU A 254 15.09 -7.73 7.88
N PRO A 255 15.40 -7.61 9.19
CA PRO A 255 14.47 -7.10 10.19
C PRO A 255 14.44 -5.56 10.21
N LEU A 256 14.09 -4.94 9.09
CA LEU A 256 13.95 -3.49 8.99
C LEU A 256 12.63 -3.04 9.61
N THR A 257 12.67 -1.95 10.37
CA THR A 257 11.47 -1.29 10.90
C THR A 257 10.70 -0.63 9.75
N PHE A 258 9.37 -0.84 9.72
CA PHE A 258 8.51 -0.16 8.77
C PHE A 258 8.31 1.31 9.16
N HIS A 259 8.53 2.20 8.20
CA HIS A 259 8.15 3.62 8.31
C HIS A 259 7.20 3.98 7.16
N ARG A 260 6.08 4.60 7.52
CA ARG A 260 5.14 5.17 6.54
C ARG A 260 5.72 6.48 6.00
N GLN A 261 5.48 6.82 4.74
CA GLN A 261 5.78 8.16 4.24
C GLN A 261 4.85 9.22 4.87
N MET A 262 5.41 10.33 5.34
CA MET A 262 4.63 11.38 6.03
C MET A 262 3.98 12.39 5.08
N THR A 263 4.34 12.38 3.80
CA THR A 263 3.71 13.20 2.74
C THR A 263 3.43 12.36 1.51
N SER A 264 2.77 12.92 0.48
CA SER A 264 2.52 12.20 -0.77
C SER A 264 3.77 11.92 -1.62
N VAL A 265 4.89 12.58 -1.33
CA VAL A 265 6.14 12.44 -2.12
C VAL A 265 7.29 11.80 -1.34
N TRP A 266 7.25 11.75 -0.01
CA TRP A 266 8.36 11.25 0.83
C TRP A 266 8.50 9.72 0.92
N CYS A 267 8.33 9.02 -0.19
CA CYS A 267 8.62 7.58 -0.22
C CYS A 267 10.12 7.30 0.00
N ASP A 268 10.95 8.18 -0.53
CA ASP A 268 12.39 8.27 -0.44
C ASP A 268 12.92 8.45 1.00
N PRO A 269 12.59 9.52 1.76
CA PRO A 269 12.93 9.63 3.16
C PRO A 269 12.50 8.47 4.04
N ALA A 270 11.32 7.90 3.79
CA ALA A 270 10.83 6.78 4.59
C ALA A 270 11.69 5.52 4.39
N ASP A 271 12.04 5.20 3.13
CA ASP A 271 12.92 4.09 2.81
C ASP A 271 14.35 4.31 3.35
N ILE A 272 14.88 5.55 3.26
CA ILE A 272 16.20 5.90 3.80
C ILE A 272 16.21 5.81 5.33
N GLN A 273 15.16 6.28 6.01
CA GLN A 273 15.02 6.13 7.46
C GLN A 273 15.07 4.66 7.86
N ALA A 274 14.26 3.80 7.23
CA ALA A 274 14.21 2.37 7.52
C ALA A 274 15.58 1.69 7.33
N TRP A 275 16.28 2.01 6.23
CA TRP A 275 17.61 1.47 5.96
C TRP A 275 18.66 2.00 6.95
N ALA A 276 18.65 3.31 7.25
CA ALA A 276 19.59 3.92 8.17
C ALA A 276 19.44 3.37 9.60
N GLU A 277 18.22 3.21 10.10
CA GLU A 277 17.96 2.62 11.41
C GLU A 277 18.48 1.18 11.50
N TYR A 278 18.32 0.39 10.43
CA TYR A 278 18.87 -0.96 10.34
C TYR A 278 20.40 -0.97 10.38
N VAL A 279 21.05 -0.08 9.63
CA VAL A 279 22.51 0.04 9.61
C VAL A 279 23.06 0.52 10.95
N LEU A 280 22.38 1.46 11.62
CA LEU A 280 22.79 2.05 12.88
C LEU A 280 22.41 1.20 14.10
N GLY A 281 21.48 0.26 13.94
CA GLY A 281 20.95 -0.58 15.03
C GLY A 281 20.16 0.20 16.07
N ARG A 282 19.62 1.38 15.73
CA ARG A 282 18.86 2.25 16.63
C ARG A 282 17.87 3.10 15.85
N SER A 283 16.79 3.52 16.52
CA SER A 283 15.86 4.48 15.93
C SER A 283 16.49 5.87 15.77
N LEU A 284 16.07 6.59 14.72
CA LEU A 284 16.40 7.98 14.45
C LEU A 284 15.41 8.96 15.08
N GLY A 285 14.28 8.49 15.60
CA GLY A 285 13.29 9.28 16.34
C GLY A 285 11.98 9.46 15.59
N ASP A 286 11.41 10.67 15.67
CA ASP A 286 10.12 10.99 15.09
C ASP A 286 10.13 10.95 13.55
N ASP A 287 9.24 10.17 12.96
CA ASP A 287 9.17 9.96 11.50
C ASP A 287 9.02 11.27 10.72
N THR A 288 8.20 12.20 11.20
CA THR A 288 7.99 13.46 10.47
C THR A 288 9.24 14.33 10.49
N ALA A 289 9.92 14.42 11.63
CA ALA A 289 11.16 15.17 11.76
C ALA A 289 12.30 14.54 10.95
N VAL A 290 12.47 13.22 11.05
CA VAL A 290 13.53 12.49 10.34
C VAL A 290 13.31 12.58 8.83
N GLN A 291 12.11 12.26 8.35
CA GLN A 291 11.83 12.27 6.92
C GLN A 291 11.95 13.67 6.31
N ARG A 292 11.52 14.70 7.04
CA ARG A 292 11.72 16.10 6.62
C ARG A 292 13.20 16.43 6.47
N SER A 293 14.03 16.02 7.43
CA SER A 293 15.47 16.30 7.37
C SER A 293 16.15 15.62 6.17
N ILE A 294 15.74 14.39 5.83
CA ILE A 294 16.21 13.67 4.65
C ILE A 294 15.77 14.41 3.38
N TRP A 295 14.50 14.78 3.31
CA TRP A 295 13.94 15.52 2.18
C TRP A 295 14.63 16.86 1.95
N ASP A 296 14.86 17.65 3.02
CA ASP A 296 15.54 18.93 2.93
C ASP A 296 16.98 18.78 2.39
N TRP A 297 17.65 17.68 2.75
CA TRP A 297 18.95 17.34 2.19
C TRP A 297 18.87 16.97 0.72
N GLU A 298 17.90 16.14 0.33
CA GLU A 298 17.68 15.73 -1.05
C GLU A 298 17.46 16.94 -1.94
N LEU A 299 16.63 17.90 -1.52
CA LEU A 299 16.42 19.17 -2.22
C LEU A 299 17.72 19.99 -2.37
N ALA A 300 18.55 20.02 -1.34
CA ALA A 300 19.82 20.76 -1.36
C ALA A 300 20.92 20.07 -2.18
N HIS A 301 20.86 18.74 -2.34
CA HIS A 301 21.93 17.93 -2.96
C HIS A 301 21.43 17.11 -4.16
N ASN A 302 20.58 17.72 -5.00
CA ASN A 302 19.89 17.04 -6.11
C ASN A 302 20.55 17.18 -7.49
N ALA A 303 21.86 17.40 -7.59
CA ALA A 303 22.55 17.60 -8.88
C ALA A 303 21.91 18.66 -9.83
N GLY A 304 21.18 19.63 -9.27
CA GLY A 304 20.50 20.69 -10.02
C GLY A 304 19.09 20.34 -10.52
N TYR A 305 18.54 19.16 -10.21
CA TYR A 305 17.16 18.81 -10.51
C TYR A 305 16.18 19.53 -9.57
N THR A 306 15.08 20.06 -10.13
CA THR A 306 13.97 20.65 -9.36
C THR A 306 12.94 19.60 -8.96
N VAL A 307 12.05 19.93 -8.02
CA VAL A 307 10.95 19.04 -7.59
C VAL A 307 10.01 18.71 -8.75
N GLU A 308 9.76 19.66 -9.64
CA GLU A 308 8.91 19.44 -10.82
C GLU A 308 9.55 18.49 -11.84
N GLN A 309 10.88 18.42 -11.88
CA GLN A 309 11.62 17.48 -12.71
C GLN A 309 11.69 16.10 -12.04
N TRP A 310 11.89 16.10 -10.74
CA TRP A 310 12.04 14.91 -9.92
C TRP A 310 11.48 15.15 -8.52
N ASN A 311 10.45 14.38 -8.15
CA ASN A 311 10.00 14.27 -6.76
C ASN A 311 11.06 13.68 -5.82
N ALA A 312 12.22 13.28 -6.34
CA ALA A 312 13.57 13.24 -5.77
C ALA A 312 14.38 12.42 -6.75
N SER A 313 15.48 12.94 -7.28
CA SER A 313 16.21 12.20 -8.30
C SER A 313 16.94 11.02 -7.67
N PRO A 314 17.19 9.91 -8.40
CA PRO A 314 18.00 8.83 -7.88
C PRO A 314 19.39 9.28 -7.38
N TYR A 315 19.93 10.39 -7.91
CA TYR A 315 21.14 11.01 -7.38
C TYR A 315 20.94 11.57 -5.97
N ALA A 316 19.86 12.33 -5.73
CA ALA A 316 19.55 12.88 -4.41
C ALA A 316 19.37 11.77 -3.38
N MET A 317 18.62 10.73 -3.72
CA MET A 317 18.44 9.58 -2.83
C MET A 317 19.77 8.90 -2.47
N ALA A 318 20.64 8.66 -3.44
CA ALA A 318 21.96 8.10 -3.17
C ALA A 318 22.82 9.07 -2.32
N SER A 319 22.71 10.38 -2.54
CA SER A 319 23.40 11.41 -1.76
C SER A 319 22.92 11.39 -0.30
N ALA A 320 21.61 11.33 -0.08
CA ALA A 320 21.03 11.20 1.25
C ALA A 320 21.42 9.87 1.91
N ALA A 321 21.40 8.73 1.19
CA ALA A 321 21.88 7.47 1.75
C ALA A 321 23.33 7.58 2.28
N ASN A 322 24.23 8.25 1.54
CA ASN A 322 25.60 8.52 2.03
C ASN A 322 25.64 9.41 3.27
N GLN A 323 24.77 10.41 3.37
CA GLN A 323 24.70 11.33 4.50
C GLN A 323 24.22 10.65 5.79
N TRP A 324 23.18 9.79 5.71
CA TRP A 324 22.63 9.10 6.88
C TRP A 324 23.36 7.79 7.23
N MET A 325 24.10 7.21 6.28
CA MET A 325 24.89 5.99 6.47
C MET A 325 26.35 6.21 6.02
N PRO A 326 27.10 7.11 6.66
CA PRO A 326 28.43 7.50 6.23
C PRO A 326 29.42 6.33 6.27
N GLY A 327 30.37 6.32 5.33
CA GLY A 327 31.44 5.31 5.25
C GLY A 327 31.05 4.00 4.58
N ARG A 328 29.79 3.82 4.15
CA ARG A 328 29.37 2.65 3.36
C ARG A 328 29.46 2.85 1.86
N GLY A 329 29.27 4.10 1.41
CA GLY A 329 29.20 4.49 0.01
C GLY A 329 27.89 4.06 -0.65
N TYR A 330 27.22 4.96 -1.35
CA TYR A 330 25.99 4.68 -2.10
C TYR A 330 25.97 5.40 -3.43
N ASN A 331 25.35 4.77 -4.42
CA ASN A 331 25.20 5.33 -5.75
C ASN A 331 23.87 4.90 -6.37
N HIS A 332 23.47 5.59 -7.44
CA HIS A 332 22.34 5.20 -8.27
C HIS A 332 22.85 4.31 -9.40
N PHE A 333 22.32 3.10 -9.47
CA PHE A 333 22.70 2.08 -10.44
C PHE A 333 21.64 2.00 -11.52
N VAL A 334 22.06 2.17 -12.78
CA VAL A 334 21.22 2.03 -13.96
C VAL A 334 21.46 0.69 -14.63
N TYR A 335 20.36 0.01 -14.97
CA TYR A 335 20.37 -1.32 -15.55
C TYR A 335 19.60 -1.37 -16.86
N ASP A 336 20.13 -2.16 -17.79
CA ASP A 336 19.48 -2.47 -19.07
C ASP A 336 18.53 -3.66 -18.95
N ASP A 337 18.76 -4.54 -17.98
CA ASP A 337 18.03 -5.77 -17.74
C ASP A 337 17.59 -5.86 -16.26
N PRO A 338 16.28 -5.96 -15.97
CA PRO A 338 15.78 -5.99 -14.60
C PRO A 338 16.15 -7.28 -13.87
N ALA A 339 16.37 -8.39 -14.60
CA ALA A 339 16.78 -9.65 -13.99
C ALA A 339 18.21 -9.55 -13.44
N SER A 340 19.13 -8.95 -14.21
CA SER A 340 20.51 -8.69 -13.77
C SER A 340 20.57 -7.77 -12.56
N ALA A 341 19.81 -6.68 -12.58
CA ALA A 341 19.66 -5.79 -11.42
C ALA A 341 19.20 -6.53 -10.17
N THR A 342 18.16 -7.35 -10.32
CA THR A 342 17.57 -8.11 -9.21
C THR A 342 18.52 -9.19 -8.68
N ARG A 343 19.36 -9.80 -9.52
CA ARG A 343 20.43 -10.71 -9.08
C ARG A 343 21.46 -10.00 -8.22
N THR A 344 21.85 -8.79 -8.59
CA THR A 344 22.78 -7.98 -7.79
C THR A 344 22.18 -7.64 -6.42
N VAL A 345 20.89 -7.26 -6.36
CA VAL A 345 20.18 -7.06 -5.09
C VAL A 345 20.18 -8.34 -4.24
N ALA A 346 19.83 -9.48 -4.82
CA ALA A 346 19.82 -10.77 -4.12
C ALA A 346 21.19 -11.14 -3.56
N TRP A 347 22.26 -10.91 -4.32
CA TRP A 347 23.63 -11.14 -3.90
C TRP A 347 24.04 -10.22 -2.73
N LEU A 348 23.72 -8.93 -2.81
CA LEU A 348 24.00 -7.95 -1.74
C LEU A 348 23.29 -8.30 -0.42
N LEU A 349 22.01 -8.69 -0.51
CA LEU A 349 21.21 -9.15 0.63
C LEU A 349 21.80 -10.43 1.24
N ALA A 350 22.11 -11.43 0.40
CA ALA A 350 22.58 -12.73 0.86
C ALA A 350 24.02 -12.70 1.38
N ASN A 351 24.82 -11.71 0.99
CA ASN A 351 26.20 -11.57 1.47
C ASN A 351 26.23 -11.38 3.01
N PRO A 352 26.82 -12.32 3.78
CA PRO A 352 26.78 -12.28 5.23
C PRO A 352 27.59 -11.14 5.85
N SER A 353 28.53 -10.54 5.10
CA SER A 353 29.35 -9.42 5.59
C SER A 353 28.59 -8.09 5.56
N TYR A 354 27.60 -7.98 4.67
CA TYR A 354 26.95 -6.70 4.36
C TYR A 354 25.48 -6.72 4.74
N ARG A 355 24.77 -7.82 4.43
CA ARG A 355 23.31 -7.94 4.60
C ARG A 355 22.61 -6.68 4.08
N GLU A 356 22.92 -6.32 2.86
CA GLU A 356 22.67 -4.97 2.37
C GLU A 356 21.37 -4.92 1.55
N PRO A 357 20.36 -4.13 1.96
CA PRO A 357 19.16 -3.91 1.17
C PRO A 357 19.43 -2.99 -0.03
N SER A 358 18.40 -2.71 -0.82
CA SER A 358 18.47 -1.77 -1.94
C SER A 358 17.13 -1.05 -2.08
N ILE A 359 17.14 0.20 -2.51
CA ILE A 359 15.90 0.93 -2.83
C ILE A 359 15.68 0.84 -4.33
N ALA A 360 14.51 0.38 -4.74
CA ALA A 360 14.14 0.24 -6.14
C ALA A 360 13.24 1.39 -6.57
N VAL A 361 13.45 1.89 -7.79
CA VAL A 361 12.49 2.79 -8.44
C VAL A 361 11.53 1.95 -9.26
N ILE A 362 10.24 2.04 -8.96
CA ILE A 362 9.19 1.23 -9.57
C ILE A 362 8.19 2.09 -10.35
N TRP A 363 7.30 1.43 -11.08
CA TRP A 363 6.20 2.07 -11.83
C TRP A 363 6.64 3.29 -12.65
N THR A 364 7.54 3.02 -13.59
CA THR A 364 8.08 3.98 -14.55
C THR A 364 8.69 5.25 -13.93
N GLY A 365 9.20 5.14 -12.70
CA GLY A 365 9.87 6.21 -11.98
C GLY A 365 9.03 6.87 -10.89
N SER A 366 7.74 6.51 -10.75
CA SER A 366 6.80 7.26 -9.90
C SER A 366 6.88 6.97 -8.40
N HIS A 367 7.63 5.95 -7.98
CA HIS A 367 7.64 5.52 -6.59
C HIS A 367 8.93 4.79 -6.23
N TYR A 368 9.40 4.99 -5.00
CA TYR A 368 10.52 4.25 -4.41
C TYR A 368 9.99 3.25 -3.39
N ILE A 369 10.59 2.06 -3.37
CA ILE A 369 10.34 1.05 -2.34
C ILE A 369 11.65 0.42 -1.89
N LEU A 370 11.69 -0.01 -0.63
CA LEU A 370 12.83 -0.72 -0.08
C LEU A 370 12.72 -2.24 -0.31
N VAL A 371 13.73 -2.82 -0.96
CA VAL A 371 13.92 -4.27 -1.12
C VAL A 371 14.86 -4.76 -0.02
N ARG A 372 14.33 -5.58 0.88
CA ARG A 372 15.01 -5.98 2.13
C ARG A 372 15.22 -7.47 2.29
N GLY A 373 14.77 -8.28 1.33
CA GLY A 373 14.93 -9.71 1.42
C GLY A 373 14.68 -10.43 0.11
N VAL A 374 15.04 -11.71 0.08
CA VAL A 374 14.99 -12.56 -1.10
C VAL A 374 14.66 -14.00 -0.71
N ARG A 375 13.80 -14.63 -1.51
CA ARG A 375 13.63 -16.09 -1.54
C ARG A 375 14.23 -16.65 -2.82
N ALA A 376 14.99 -17.72 -2.71
CA ALA A 376 15.67 -18.37 -3.83
C ALA A 376 15.77 -19.89 -3.63
N THR A 377 16.04 -20.62 -4.70
CA THR A 377 16.25 -22.09 -4.63
C THR A 377 17.54 -22.49 -3.94
N ALA A 378 18.51 -21.58 -3.82
CA ALA A 378 19.76 -21.74 -3.09
C ALA A 378 20.29 -20.35 -2.70
N ASP A 379 21.35 -20.29 -1.88
CA ASP A 379 21.98 -19.05 -1.43
C ASP A 379 22.58 -18.27 -2.63
N PRO A 380 22.00 -17.12 -3.05
CA PRO A 380 22.42 -16.42 -4.25
C PRO A 380 23.77 -15.71 -4.10
N TYR A 381 24.31 -15.60 -2.87
CA TYR A 381 25.68 -15.14 -2.66
C TYR A 381 26.70 -16.22 -3.03
N LYS A 382 26.36 -17.49 -2.81
CA LYS A 382 27.26 -18.64 -3.04
C LYS A 382 27.04 -19.32 -4.38
N ASP A 383 25.79 -19.33 -4.86
CA ASP A 383 25.38 -20.02 -6.08
C ASP A 383 24.77 -19.01 -7.08
N PRO A 384 25.54 -18.58 -8.09
CA PRO A 384 25.04 -17.65 -9.11
C PRO A 384 23.96 -18.27 -10.02
N THR A 385 23.74 -19.58 -9.95
CA THR A 385 22.70 -20.30 -10.70
C THR A 385 21.38 -20.39 -9.92
N ALA A 386 21.36 -19.96 -8.65
CA ALA A 386 20.17 -19.94 -7.82
C ALA A 386 19.03 -19.18 -8.52
N LYS A 387 17.87 -19.83 -8.63
CA LYS A 387 16.67 -19.21 -9.18
C LYS A 387 16.03 -18.34 -8.10
N LEU A 388 15.88 -17.06 -8.38
CA LEU A 388 15.17 -16.14 -7.51
C LEU A 388 13.67 -16.41 -7.62
N LEU A 389 13.03 -16.69 -6.49
CA LEU A 389 11.59 -16.97 -6.40
C LEU A 389 10.80 -15.68 -6.20
N GLY A 390 11.37 -14.71 -5.49
CA GLY A 390 10.74 -13.43 -5.21
C GLY A 390 11.54 -12.61 -4.21
N LEU A 391 11.02 -11.42 -3.91
CA LEU A 391 11.66 -10.43 -3.04
C LEU A 391 10.73 -10.07 -1.89
N TYR A 392 11.33 -9.75 -0.74
CA TYR A 392 10.62 -9.08 0.34
C TYR A 392 10.84 -7.58 0.21
N VAL A 393 9.75 -6.85 0.12
CA VAL A 393 9.75 -5.40 -0.04
C VAL A 393 8.94 -4.75 1.05
N MET A 394 9.17 -3.45 1.18
CA MET A 394 8.46 -2.56 2.06
C MET A 394 8.02 -1.36 1.22
N ASP A 395 6.73 -1.10 1.15
CA ASP A 395 6.20 0.07 0.46
C ASP A 395 5.76 1.12 1.50
N PRO A 396 6.42 2.28 1.58
CA PRO A 396 6.11 3.29 2.59
C PRO A 396 4.77 4.00 2.35
N ASN A 397 4.13 3.85 1.18
CA ASN A 397 2.93 4.60 0.77
C ASN A 397 1.61 4.07 1.34
N LYS A 398 1.58 3.82 2.65
CA LYS A 398 0.37 3.35 3.34
C LYS A 398 -0.75 4.39 3.19
N GLY A 399 -1.77 4.04 2.40
CA GLY A 399 -2.92 4.88 2.08
C GLY A 399 -3.14 5.11 0.58
N ARG A 400 -2.16 4.79 -0.28
CA ARG A 400 -2.36 4.79 -1.74
C ARG A 400 -3.14 3.52 -2.16
N PRO A 401 -4.05 3.60 -3.15
CA PRO A 401 -4.77 2.41 -3.64
C PRO A 401 -3.87 1.28 -4.15
N SER A 402 -2.69 1.62 -4.66
CA SER A 402 -1.68 0.67 -5.16
C SER A 402 -0.65 0.26 -4.10
N TRP A 403 -0.87 0.60 -2.83
CA TRP A 403 0.06 0.26 -1.75
C TRP A 403 0.32 -1.25 -1.71
N LEU A 404 1.59 -1.65 -1.68
CA LEU A 404 2.00 -3.05 -1.75
C LEU A 404 1.98 -3.76 -0.39
N GLY A 405 2.05 -2.99 0.72
CA GLY A 405 2.08 -3.52 2.08
C GLY A 405 3.37 -3.17 2.83
N GLU A 406 3.35 -3.35 4.15
CA GLU A 406 4.51 -3.09 5.01
C GLU A 406 5.57 -4.22 4.97
N ASP A 407 5.14 -5.45 4.67
CA ASP A 407 5.97 -6.66 4.66
C ASP A 407 5.57 -7.59 3.50
N ARG A 408 5.65 -7.05 2.29
CA ARG A 408 5.13 -7.70 1.09
C ARG A 408 6.19 -8.63 0.49
N TYR A 409 5.86 -9.90 0.34
CA TYR A 409 6.57 -10.77 -0.60
C TYR A 409 6.06 -10.55 -2.02
N ILE A 410 6.91 -10.30 -3.00
CA ILE A 410 6.54 -10.19 -4.42
C ILE A 410 7.17 -11.36 -5.19
N PRO A 411 6.37 -12.24 -5.83
CA PRO A 411 6.87 -13.26 -6.73
C PRO A 411 7.69 -12.65 -7.88
N MET A 412 8.75 -13.33 -8.33
CA MET A 412 9.67 -12.79 -9.33
C MET A 412 8.98 -12.41 -10.65
N SER A 413 7.95 -13.15 -11.08
CA SER A 413 7.17 -12.82 -12.26
C SER A 413 6.38 -11.51 -12.12
N GLU A 414 5.82 -11.25 -10.93
CA GLU A 414 5.10 -10.02 -10.60
C GLU A 414 6.10 -8.84 -10.51
N TRP A 415 7.25 -9.07 -9.87
CA TRP A 415 8.32 -8.09 -9.75
C TRP A 415 8.81 -7.57 -11.11
N LEU A 416 9.23 -8.49 -12.00
CA LEU A 416 9.80 -8.15 -13.31
C LEU A 416 8.74 -7.74 -14.33
N GLY A 417 7.50 -8.20 -14.16
CA GLY A 417 6.41 -7.94 -15.10
C GLY A 417 5.62 -6.67 -14.82
N THR A 418 5.54 -6.22 -13.57
CA THR A 418 4.57 -5.19 -13.16
C THR A 418 5.16 -4.07 -12.32
N HIS A 419 6.09 -4.38 -11.41
CA HIS A 419 6.59 -3.38 -10.46
C HIS A 419 7.87 -2.71 -10.97
N PHE A 420 8.92 -3.50 -11.18
CA PHE A 420 10.21 -2.98 -11.56
C PHE A 420 10.24 -2.71 -13.06
N THR A 421 9.96 -1.48 -13.42
CA THR A 421 9.72 -1.02 -14.79
C THR A 421 10.66 0.14 -15.12
N PRO A 422 11.05 0.30 -16.40
CA PRO A 422 12.05 1.31 -16.75
C PRO A 422 11.48 2.73 -16.57
N ILE A 423 12.32 3.65 -16.12
CA ILE A 423 11.94 5.04 -15.86
C ILE A 423 11.57 5.75 -17.16
N SER A 424 10.55 6.61 -17.09
CA SER A 424 10.10 7.43 -18.21
C SER A 424 9.71 8.84 -17.77
N TYR A 425 10.28 9.84 -18.44
CA TYR A 425 9.98 11.28 -18.28
C TYR A 425 8.54 11.62 -18.67
N LEU A 426 7.83 10.71 -19.34
CA LEU A 426 6.41 10.84 -19.61
C LEU A 426 5.57 10.65 -18.34
N THR A 427 6.13 10.00 -17.32
CA THR A 427 5.54 9.93 -16.00
C THR A 427 5.71 11.29 -15.31
N PRO A 428 4.64 12.00 -14.93
CA PRO A 428 4.73 13.34 -14.35
C PRO A 428 5.64 13.38 -13.12
N GLY A 429 6.61 14.30 -13.11
CA GLY A 429 7.54 14.50 -11.99
C GLY A 429 8.67 13.47 -11.87
N ASN A 430 8.92 12.65 -12.89
CA ASN A 430 9.92 11.57 -12.84
C ASN A 430 10.85 11.57 -14.06
N GLY A 431 11.58 12.66 -14.28
CA GLY A 431 12.57 12.72 -15.33
C GLY A 431 12.56 13.99 -16.15
N VAL A 432 13.66 14.19 -16.86
CA VAL A 432 13.75 15.08 -18.01
C VAL A 432 14.27 14.31 -19.23
N PRO A 433 13.88 14.70 -20.46
CA PRO A 433 14.42 14.07 -21.65
C PRO A 433 15.96 14.06 -21.65
N GLY A 434 16.54 12.86 -21.74
CA GLY A 434 17.99 12.67 -21.86
C GLY A 434 18.76 12.52 -20.54
N ASP A 435 18.09 12.50 -19.37
CA ASP A 435 18.79 12.08 -18.15
C ASP A 435 19.20 10.59 -18.20
N VAL A 436 20.16 10.22 -17.35
CA VAL A 436 20.84 8.91 -17.40
C VAL A 436 19.93 7.74 -17.01
N TRP A 437 18.77 8.01 -16.42
CA TRP A 437 17.84 7.01 -15.93
C TRP A 437 16.75 6.63 -16.94
N GLN A 438 16.53 7.45 -17.96
CA GLN A 438 15.48 7.23 -18.94
C GLN A 438 15.63 5.89 -19.69
N ASN A 439 14.52 5.14 -19.76
CA ASN A 439 14.44 3.79 -20.32
C ASN A 439 15.35 2.76 -19.62
N ARG A 440 15.71 3.00 -18.36
CA ARG A 440 16.53 2.11 -17.53
C ARG A 440 15.79 1.73 -16.26
N TYR A 441 16.21 0.59 -15.71
CA TYR A 441 15.80 0.16 -14.38
C TYR A 441 16.79 0.71 -13.36
N VAL A 442 16.30 1.29 -12.27
CA VAL A 442 17.14 2.03 -11.33
C VAL A 442 17.04 1.47 -9.92
N MET A 443 18.20 1.32 -9.29
CA MET A 443 18.34 0.91 -7.90
C MET A 443 19.30 1.86 -7.18
N ILE A 444 18.99 2.23 -5.95
CA ILE A 444 19.95 2.82 -5.03
C ILE A 444 20.60 1.67 -4.27
N GLN A 445 21.91 1.54 -4.43
CA GLN A 445 22.67 0.43 -3.87
C GLN A 445 23.97 0.93 -3.28
N ARG A 446 24.58 0.08 -2.45
CA ARG A 446 25.91 0.33 -1.94
C ARG A 446 26.91 0.50 -3.09
N ASP A 447 27.84 1.40 -2.91
CA ASP A 447 29.02 1.60 -3.76
C ASP A 447 30.25 1.53 -2.85
N TRP A 448 31.33 0.87 -3.26
CA TRP A 448 32.54 0.79 -2.41
C TRP A 448 33.26 2.14 -2.28
N SER A 449 32.87 3.12 -3.10
CA SER A 449 33.34 4.50 -3.01
C SER A 449 32.62 5.27 -1.89
N ALA A 450 33.37 5.75 -0.91
CA ALA A 450 32.85 6.60 0.16
C ALA A 450 32.62 8.07 -0.27
N ASP A 451 33.02 8.45 -1.48
CA ASP A 451 32.97 9.84 -1.98
C ASP A 451 31.56 10.34 -2.37
N GLY A 452 30.52 9.54 -2.12
CA GLY A 452 29.15 9.85 -2.51
C GLY A 452 28.82 9.45 -3.96
N PRO A 453 27.60 9.76 -4.44
CA PRO A 453 27.17 9.38 -5.77
C PRO A 453 27.87 10.23 -6.84
N THR A 454 28.23 9.59 -7.94
CA THR A 454 28.69 10.30 -9.14
C THR A 454 27.51 10.78 -9.96
N LEU A 455 27.64 11.90 -10.70
CA LEU A 455 26.59 12.38 -11.62
C LEU A 455 26.14 11.32 -12.64
N ALA A 456 27.09 10.52 -13.13
CA ALA A 456 26.80 9.46 -14.13
C ALA A 456 26.19 8.18 -13.53
N GLY A 457 26.24 8.01 -12.21
CA GLY A 457 25.86 6.76 -11.54
C GLY A 457 26.79 5.59 -11.85
N ARG A 458 26.30 4.38 -11.58
CA ARG A 458 26.93 3.10 -11.95
C ARG A 458 26.05 2.37 -12.96
N ARG A 459 26.64 1.57 -13.85
CA ARG A 459 25.90 0.91 -14.93
C ARG A 459 26.10 -0.60 -14.93
N ASN A 460 25.00 -1.34 -15.02
CA ASN A 460 24.95 -2.79 -15.18
C ASN A 460 25.86 -3.55 -14.19
N ALA A 461 25.85 -3.16 -12.92
CA ALA A 461 26.69 -3.82 -11.93
C ALA A 461 26.26 -5.28 -11.71
N THR A 462 27.23 -6.16 -11.64
CA THR A 462 27.04 -7.58 -11.33
C THR A 462 27.68 -7.89 -9.97
N PRO A 463 27.41 -9.04 -9.35
CA PRO A 463 28.16 -9.49 -8.18
C PRO A 463 29.68 -9.33 -8.30
N GLU A 464 30.26 -9.60 -9.46
CA GLU A 464 31.70 -9.46 -9.72
C GLU A 464 32.16 -8.00 -9.70
N SER A 465 31.28 -7.06 -10.08
CA SER A 465 31.56 -5.62 -10.00
C SER A 465 31.86 -5.18 -8.56
N TYR A 466 31.32 -5.91 -7.58
CA TYR A 466 31.59 -5.67 -6.17
C TYR A 466 32.84 -6.40 -5.64
N GLY A 467 33.39 -7.36 -6.38
CA GLY A 467 34.62 -8.08 -6.01
C GLY A 467 35.90 -7.33 -6.36
N ALA A 468 35.86 -6.44 -7.36
CA ALA A 468 37.02 -5.68 -7.86
C ALA A 468 37.41 -4.44 -7.01
N GLY A 469 36.66 -4.17 -5.93
CA GLY A 469 36.92 -3.05 -5.00
C GLY A 469 37.62 -3.45 -3.70
N ARG A 470 38.28 -4.61 -3.68
CA ARG A 470 39.14 -5.09 -2.57
C ARG A 470 40.61 -4.95 -2.90
#